data_AF-A0A2W5YC05-F1
#
_entry.id   AF-A0A2W5YC05-F1
#
_cell.length_a   1.000
_cell.length_b   1.000
_cell.length_c   1.000
_cell.angle_alpha   90.00
_cell.angle_beta   90.00
_cell.angle_gamma   90.00
#
_symmetry.space_group_name_H-M   'P 1'
#
loop_
_entity.id
_entity.type
_entity.pdbx_description
1 polymer ?
#
loop_
_entity_poly.entity_id
_entity_poly.type
_entity_poly.pdbx_seq_one_letter_code
_entity_poly.pdbx_strand_id
1 'polypeptide(L)'
;MQSIRPYLVGFVLLLSATCVSASAAPLSSSSRIGPRGVGPIVFGVAQRQAVETGTRFTLSKPSTGSTCFMLYPRTPAGLAFMVENGSIRRAEVTGKTIASVDGFRVGDSGATLLRFYGQRARLSPNKYDPKVEMAVIEPKSSADAKYRMTYSLKNGAVQTIVAGLLPQVAYVEGCS
;
A
#
# COMPACT_ATOMS: atom_id res chain seq x y z
N MET A 1 8.85 -27.83 -75.29
CA MET A 1 8.62 -26.62 -74.47
C MET A 1 7.53 -26.94 -73.44
N GLN A 2 7.90 -27.40 -72.24
CA GLN A 2 6.98 -27.49 -71.10
C GLN A 2 7.77 -27.08 -69.85
N SER A 3 7.37 -25.94 -69.30
CA SER A 3 8.01 -25.26 -68.17
C SER A 3 7.37 -25.73 -66.87
N ILE A 4 8.13 -26.44 -66.04
CA ILE A 4 7.72 -26.86 -64.69
C ILE A 4 8.03 -25.71 -63.72
N ARG A 5 6.99 -25.16 -63.07
CA ARG A 5 7.12 -24.16 -61.99
C ARG A 5 7.23 -24.88 -60.64
N PRO A 6 8.25 -24.62 -59.81
CA PRO A 6 8.28 -25.14 -58.44
C PRO A 6 7.40 -24.29 -57.51
N TYR A 7 6.54 -24.97 -56.76
CA TYR A 7 5.71 -24.38 -55.71
C TYR A 7 6.57 -23.96 -54.53
N LEU A 8 6.49 -22.68 -54.16
CA LEU A 8 7.09 -22.12 -52.96
C LEU A 8 6.20 -22.50 -51.76
N VAL A 9 6.63 -23.44 -50.93
CA VAL A 9 5.95 -23.78 -49.66
C VAL A 9 6.31 -22.70 -48.64
N GLY A 10 5.39 -21.77 -48.39
CA GLY A 10 5.53 -20.75 -47.36
C GLY A 10 5.30 -21.34 -45.96
N PHE A 11 6.35 -21.39 -45.15
CA PHE A 11 6.30 -21.82 -43.76
C PHE A 11 5.80 -20.65 -42.88
N VAL A 12 4.53 -20.66 -42.50
CA VAL A 12 3.96 -19.67 -41.58
C VAL A 12 4.36 -20.04 -40.15
N LEU A 13 5.35 -19.34 -39.60
CA LEU A 13 5.74 -19.45 -38.18
C LEU A 13 4.69 -18.74 -37.32
N LEU A 14 3.79 -19.51 -36.71
CA LEU A 14 2.87 -19.04 -35.66
C LEU A 14 3.66 -18.80 -34.36
N LEU A 15 4.10 -17.56 -34.12
CA LEU A 15 4.59 -17.14 -32.80
C LEU A 15 3.39 -17.01 -31.84
N SER A 16 3.14 -18.06 -31.07
CA SER A 16 2.22 -18.02 -29.93
C SER A 16 2.81 -17.14 -28.81
N ALA A 17 2.31 -15.91 -28.69
CA ALA A 17 2.64 -15.02 -27.58
C ALA A 17 2.00 -15.55 -26.29
N THR A 18 2.75 -16.32 -25.51
CA THR A 18 2.35 -16.68 -24.14
C THR A 18 2.44 -15.44 -23.27
N CYS A 19 1.29 -14.90 -22.86
CA CYS A 19 1.22 -13.83 -21.88
C CYS A 19 1.58 -14.43 -20.52
N VAL A 20 2.83 -14.25 -20.08
CA VAL A 20 3.23 -14.62 -18.72
C VAL A 20 2.56 -13.61 -17.77
N SER A 21 1.46 -14.02 -17.14
CA SER A 21 0.88 -13.29 -16.02
C SER A 21 1.90 -13.25 -14.90
N ALA A 22 2.56 -12.11 -14.71
CA ALA A 22 3.44 -11.89 -13.57
C ALA A 22 2.60 -11.98 -12.29
N SER A 23 2.70 -13.11 -11.58
CA SER A 23 2.10 -13.25 -10.27
C SER A 23 2.69 -12.18 -9.35
N ALA A 24 1.83 -11.44 -8.65
CA ALA A 24 2.28 -10.41 -7.72
C ALA A 24 3.22 -11.04 -6.68
N ALA A 25 4.44 -10.50 -6.55
CA ALA A 25 5.44 -11.04 -5.64
C ALA A 25 5.01 -10.87 -4.17
N PRO A 26 5.52 -11.66 -3.22
CA PRO A 26 5.23 -11.49 -1.79
C PRO A 26 5.72 -10.14 -1.25
N LEU A 27 5.12 -9.70 -0.14
CA LEU A 27 5.64 -8.57 0.65
C LEU A 27 7.05 -8.87 1.14
N SER A 28 7.87 -7.82 1.18
CA SER A 28 9.28 -7.90 1.52
C SER A 28 9.78 -6.59 2.14
N SER A 29 11.04 -6.57 2.57
CA SER A 29 11.70 -5.33 3.04
C SER A 29 11.90 -4.29 1.93
N SER A 30 11.83 -4.67 0.66
CA SER A 30 11.87 -3.73 -0.48
C SER A 30 10.50 -3.14 -0.79
N SER A 31 9.42 -3.63 -0.18
CA SER A 31 8.09 -3.05 -0.34
C SER A 31 8.07 -1.61 0.20
N ARG A 32 7.18 -0.79 -0.38
CA ARG A 32 7.00 0.62 -0.02
C ARG A 32 5.53 0.90 0.21
N ILE A 33 5.23 1.73 1.21
CA ILE A 33 3.88 2.25 1.42
C ILE A 33 3.68 3.51 0.58
N GLY A 34 2.57 3.58 -0.15
CA GLY A 34 2.17 4.73 -0.95
C GLY A 34 0.69 5.03 -0.77
N PRO A 35 0.18 6.14 -1.33
CA PRO A 35 -1.23 6.50 -1.20
C PRO A 35 -2.21 5.41 -1.65
N ARG A 36 -1.80 4.57 -2.62
CA ARG A 36 -2.66 3.53 -3.23
C ARG A 36 -2.42 2.12 -2.71
N GLY A 37 -1.39 1.85 -1.91
CA GLY A 37 -1.07 0.49 -1.52
C GLY A 37 0.27 0.32 -0.82
N VAL A 38 0.63 -0.95 -0.56
CA VAL A 38 1.94 -1.35 -0.04
C VAL A 38 2.51 -2.44 -0.93
N GLY A 39 3.61 -2.13 -1.62
CA GLY A 39 4.20 -3.03 -2.62
C GLY A 39 3.15 -3.58 -3.60
N PRO A 40 2.95 -4.90 -3.68
CA PRO A 40 1.98 -5.54 -4.59
C PRO A 40 0.50 -5.37 -4.15
N ILE A 41 0.23 -4.94 -2.92
CA ILE A 41 -1.12 -4.89 -2.34
C ILE A 41 -1.72 -3.50 -2.57
N VAL A 42 -2.89 -3.46 -3.21
CA VAL A 42 -3.60 -2.21 -3.55
C VAL A 42 -4.76 -1.98 -2.58
N PHE A 43 -5.07 -0.73 -2.26
CA PHE A 43 -6.24 -0.37 -1.45
C PHE A 43 -7.51 -0.29 -2.30
N GLY A 44 -8.62 -0.74 -1.74
CA GLY A 44 -9.96 -0.77 -2.36
C GLY A 44 -10.28 -2.08 -3.07
N VAL A 45 -9.34 -3.01 -3.12
CA VAL A 45 -9.52 -4.35 -3.70
C VAL A 45 -9.92 -5.36 -2.62
N ALA A 46 -10.44 -6.51 -3.06
CA ALA A 46 -10.78 -7.61 -2.17
C ALA A 46 -9.53 -8.15 -1.45
N GLN A 47 -9.67 -8.48 -0.17
CA GLN A 47 -8.56 -8.98 0.65
C GLN A 47 -7.87 -10.24 0.11
N ARG A 48 -8.59 -11.05 -0.69
CA ARG A 48 -8.03 -12.26 -1.32
C ARG A 48 -6.80 -11.93 -2.17
N GLN A 49 -6.72 -10.73 -2.75
CA GLN A 49 -5.58 -10.30 -3.55
C GLN A 49 -4.30 -10.24 -2.70
N ALA A 50 -4.40 -9.91 -1.41
CA ALA A 50 -3.23 -9.96 -0.52
C ALA A 50 -2.72 -11.39 -0.36
N VAL A 51 -3.61 -12.38 -0.25
CA VAL A 51 -3.25 -13.80 -0.14
C VAL A 51 -2.63 -14.33 -1.43
N GLU A 52 -3.16 -13.89 -2.59
CA GLU A 52 -2.65 -14.25 -3.92
C GLU A 52 -1.19 -13.79 -4.14
N THR A 53 -0.66 -12.85 -3.35
CA THR A 53 0.76 -12.47 -3.39
C THR A 53 1.71 -13.54 -2.82
N GLY A 54 1.18 -14.60 -2.20
CA GLY A 54 1.98 -15.60 -1.48
C GLY A 54 2.47 -15.12 -0.10
N THR A 55 2.07 -13.93 0.34
CA THR A 55 2.38 -13.43 1.68
C THR A 55 1.55 -14.16 2.74
N ARG A 56 2.20 -14.59 3.83
CA ARG A 56 1.52 -15.22 4.96
C ARG A 56 1.05 -14.16 5.96
N PHE A 57 -0.25 -14.16 6.26
CA PHE A 57 -0.88 -13.26 7.21
C PHE A 57 -1.42 -13.99 8.43
N THR A 58 -1.45 -13.31 9.56
CA THR A 58 -2.38 -13.58 10.66
C THR A 58 -3.47 -12.49 10.67
N LEU A 59 -4.60 -12.76 11.32
CA LEU A 59 -5.73 -11.85 11.38
C LEU A 59 -6.14 -11.59 12.83
N SER A 60 -6.52 -10.35 13.16
CA SER A 60 -7.15 -10.06 14.44
C SER A 60 -8.53 -10.70 14.50
N LYS A 61 -8.98 -11.04 15.72
CA LYS A 61 -10.37 -11.42 15.92
C LYS A 61 -11.25 -10.18 15.68
N PRO A 62 -12.21 -10.20 14.75
CA PRO A 62 -13.16 -9.10 14.60
C PRO A 62 -14.05 -8.98 15.84
N SER A 63 -14.48 -7.76 16.17
CA SER A 63 -15.56 -7.52 17.14
C SER A 63 -16.85 -8.23 16.68
N THR A 64 -17.68 -8.69 17.61
CA THR A 64 -18.91 -9.43 17.28
C THR A 64 -19.80 -8.60 16.34
N GLY A 65 -20.15 -9.16 15.19
CA GLY A 65 -20.96 -8.48 14.17
C GLY A 65 -20.22 -7.48 13.29
N SER A 66 -18.92 -7.25 13.53
CA SER A 66 -18.09 -6.37 12.71
C SER A 66 -17.48 -7.11 11.53
N THR A 67 -17.43 -6.44 10.38
CA THR A 67 -16.68 -6.88 9.19
C THR A 67 -15.28 -6.28 9.13
N CYS A 68 -14.88 -5.53 10.17
CA CYS A 68 -13.58 -4.88 10.28
C CYS A 68 -12.60 -5.76 11.05
N PHE A 69 -11.43 -6.02 10.47
CA PHE A 69 -10.31 -6.64 11.17
C PHE A 69 -8.96 -6.24 10.57
N MET A 70 -7.90 -6.54 11.30
CA MET A 70 -6.53 -6.28 10.89
C MET A 70 -5.87 -7.55 10.34
N LEU A 71 -5.14 -7.42 9.24
CA LEU A 71 -4.23 -8.43 8.71
C LEU A 71 -2.78 -8.05 9.04
N TYR A 72 -2.01 -9.00 9.55
CA TYR A 72 -0.61 -8.83 9.91
C TYR A 72 0.26 -9.79 9.09
N PRO A 73 1.05 -9.29 8.11
CA PRO A 73 2.03 -10.14 7.45
C PRO A 73 3.09 -10.60 8.46
N ARG A 74 3.58 -11.84 8.32
CA ARG A 74 4.71 -12.33 9.15
C ARG A 74 5.99 -11.53 8.93
N THR A 75 6.17 -11.00 7.72
CA THR A 75 7.28 -10.13 7.35
C THR A 75 6.82 -9.12 6.29
N PRO A 76 7.26 -7.86 6.36
CA PRO A 76 8.07 -7.27 7.43
C PRO A 76 7.28 -6.96 8.69
N ALA A 77 7.95 -7.01 9.85
CA ALA A 77 7.36 -6.68 11.14
C ALA A 77 6.94 -5.21 11.22
N GLY A 78 5.87 -4.94 11.98
CA GLY A 78 5.33 -3.59 12.15
C GLY A 78 4.58 -3.06 10.92
N LEU A 79 4.15 -3.93 10.02
CA LEU A 79 3.19 -3.63 8.96
C LEU A 79 1.85 -4.28 9.31
N ALA A 80 0.75 -3.57 9.10
CA ALA A 80 -0.61 -4.10 9.25
C ALA A 80 -1.53 -3.52 8.17
N PHE A 81 -2.56 -4.26 7.80
CA PHE A 81 -3.61 -3.83 6.88
C PHE A 81 -4.96 -3.88 7.56
N MET A 82 -5.77 -2.85 7.35
CA MET A 82 -7.16 -2.85 7.79
C MET A 82 -8.05 -3.35 6.66
N VAL A 83 -8.85 -4.37 6.95
CA VAL A 83 -9.90 -4.87 6.07
C VAL A 83 -11.23 -4.44 6.65
N GLU A 84 -12.12 -3.94 5.79
CA GLU A 84 -13.49 -3.61 6.18
C GLU A 84 -14.42 -3.92 5.01
N ASN A 85 -15.51 -4.63 5.30
CA ASN A 85 -16.44 -5.13 4.28
C ASN A 85 -15.70 -5.91 3.17
N GLY A 86 -14.77 -6.79 3.56
CA GLY A 86 -14.03 -7.68 2.68
C GLY A 86 -12.96 -7.02 1.79
N SER A 87 -12.76 -5.70 1.90
CA SER A 87 -11.80 -4.95 1.08
C SER A 87 -10.69 -4.35 1.93
N ILE A 88 -9.47 -4.28 1.37
CA ILE A 88 -8.32 -3.67 2.04
C ILE A 88 -8.49 -2.15 1.98
N ARG A 89 -8.60 -1.49 3.14
CA ARG A 89 -8.92 -0.06 3.21
C ARG A 89 -7.72 0.83 3.47
N ARG A 90 -6.82 0.40 4.33
CA ARG A 90 -5.59 1.12 4.69
C ARG A 90 -4.49 0.16 5.11
N ALA A 91 -3.27 0.68 5.18
CA ALA A 91 -2.15 0.05 5.86
C ALA A 91 -1.53 1.01 6.86
N GLU A 92 -0.87 0.41 7.86
CA GLU A 92 -0.14 1.12 8.89
C GLU A 92 1.25 0.50 9.06
N VAL A 93 2.25 1.36 9.19
CA VAL A 93 3.64 1.01 9.43
C VAL A 93 4.11 1.63 10.73
N THR A 94 4.45 0.79 11.69
CA THR A 94 5.10 1.13 12.96
C THR A 94 6.54 0.59 13.03
N GLY A 95 6.92 -0.29 12.10
CA GLY A 95 8.27 -0.84 11.96
C GLY A 95 9.20 0.05 11.12
N LYS A 96 10.52 -0.11 11.29
CA LYS A 96 11.53 0.68 10.57
C LYS A 96 11.83 0.19 9.14
N THR A 97 11.33 -0.98 8.75
CA THR A 97 11.71 -1.64 7.50
C THR A 97 11.05 -1.01 6.27
N ILE A 98 9.74 -0.77 6.33
CA ILE A 98 8.96 -0.22 5.22
C ILE A 98 9.17 1.29 5.18
N ALA A 99 9.60 1.78 4.02
CA ALA A 99 9.61 3.21 3.72
C ALA A 99 8.37 3.61 2.92
N SER A 100 8.01 4.89 2.98
CA SER A 100 7.10 5.48 2.02
C SER A 100 7.71 5.51 0.62
N VAL A 101 6.89 5.67 -0.40
CA VAL A 101 7.33 5.88 -1.79
C VAL A 101 8.20 7.13 -1.95
N ASP A 102 8.09 8.09 -1.02
CA ASP A 102 8.93 9.30 -0.96
C ASP A 102 10.21 9.09 -0.11
N GLY A 103 10.41 7.89 0.46
CA GLY A 103 11.63 7.49 1.16
C GLY A 103 11.60 7.57 2.69
N PHE A 104 10.54 8.10 3.29
CA PHE A 104 10.42 8.27 4.74
C PHE A 104 10.13 6.96 5.48
N ARG A 105 10.76 6.76 6.63
CA ARG A 105 10.57 5.61 7.53
C ARG A 105 10.20 6.06 8.93
N VAL A 106 9.68 5.12 9.71
CA VAL A 106 9.58 5.28 11.17
C VAL A 106 10.99 5.53 11.74
N GLY A 107 11.09 6.59 12.55
CA GLY A 107 12.35 7.11 13.12
C GLY A 107 12.96 8.28 12.35
N ASP A 108 12.52 8.56 11.12
CA ASP A 108 13.05 9.71 10.36
C ASP A 108 12.62 11.05 10.98
N SER A 109 13.40 12.09 10.69
CA SER A 109 13.16 13.44 11.17
C SER A 109 11.84 14.02 10.64
N GLY A 110 10.95 14.41 11.55
CA GLY A 110 9.71 15.11 11.23
C GLY A 110 9.98 16.47 10.55
N ALA A 111 11.01 17.20 10.97
CA ALA A 111 11.38 18.47 10.34
C ALA A 111 11.80 18.28 8.86
N THR A 112 12.52 17.21 8.54
CA THR A 112 12.87 16.88 7.15
C THR A 112 11.64 16.46 6.33
N LEU A 113 10.73 15.70 6.94
CA LEU A 113 9.46 15.33 6.33
C LEU A 113 8.61 16.56 5.98
N LEU A 114 8.43 17.47 6.94
CA LEU A 114 7.62 18.67 6.74
C LEU A 114 8.23 19.59 5.68
N ARG A 115 9.56 19.73 5.66
CA ARG A 115 10.26 20.48 4.61
C ARG A 115 10.06 19.85 3.22
N PHE A 116 10.09 18.52 3.11
CA PHE A 116 9.89 17.83 1.85
C PHE A 116 8.46 17.98 1.31
N TYR A 117 7.45 17.78 2.15
CA TYR A 117 6.05 17.89 1.72
C TYR A 117 5.59 19.34 1.56
N GLY A 118 6.24 20.27 2.27
CA GLY A 118 5.93 21.70 2.24
C GLY A 118 4.47 21.95 2.58
N GLN A 119 3.82 22.81 1.79
CA GLN A 119 2.42 23.16 2.02
C GLN A 119 1.49 21.94 1.98
N ARG A 120 1.81 20.84 1.27
CA ARG A 120 0.93 19.66 1.22
C ARG A 120 0.81 18.93 2.55
N ALA A 121 1.71 19.15 3.50
CA ALA A 121 1.58 18.60 4.85
C ALA A 121 0.67 19.52 5.70
N ARG A 122 -0.57 19.08 5.93
CA ARG A 122 -1.49 19.72 6.87
C ARG A 122 -1.30 19.12 8.25
N LEU A 123 -0.98 19.96 9.22
CA LEU A 123 -0.77 19.53 10.59
C LEU A 123 -2.06 19.63 11.39
N SER A 124 -2.30 18.63 12.24
CA SER A 124 -3.38 18.64 13.22
C SER A 124 -2.92 17.91 14.48
N PRO A 125 -3.33 18.33 15.69
CA PRO A 125 -3.06 17.58 16.90
C PRO A 125 -3.69 16.18 16.82
N ASN A 126 -3.03 15.19 17.42
CA ASN A 126 -3.62 13.86 17.56
C ASN A 126 -4.83 13.88 18.52
N LYS A 127 -5.81 13.01 18.25
CA LYS A 127 -7.06 12.93 19.02
C LYS A 127 -6.86 12.61 20.51
N TYR A 128 -5.82 11.84 20.85
CA TYR A 128 -5.64 11.30 22.21
C TYR A 128 -4.36 11.77 22.90
N ASP A 129 -3.30 12.10 22.16
CA ASP A 129 -2.05 12.60 22.74
C ASP A 129 -1.69 13.97 22.13
N PRO A 130 -1.83 15.08 22.86
CA PRO A 130 -1.50 16.42 22.34
C PRO A 130 -0.01 16.60 22.04
N LYS A 131 0.87 15.68 22.49
CA LYS A 131 2.29 15.67 22.15
C LYS A 131 2.58 14.97 20.82
N VAL A 132 1.57 14.37 20.21
CA VAL A 132 1.64 13.77 18.88
C VAL A 132 1.00 14.70 17.88
N GLU A 133 1.76 15.08 16.87
CA GLU A 133 1.28 15.86 15.73
C GLU A 133 1.03 14.94 14.54
N MET A 134 -0.13 15.07 13.91
CA MET A 134 -0.48 14.34 12.70
C MET A 134 -0.18 15.22 11.49
N ALA A 135 0.69 14.76 10.60
CA ALA A 135 0.90 15.36 9.28
C ALA A 135 0.06 14.61 8.25
N VAL A 136 -1.01 15.23 7.76
CA VAL A 136 -1.87 14.70 6.68
C VAL A 136 -1.38 15.25 5.35
N ILE A 137 -1.00 14.36 4.43
CA ILE A 137 -0.47 14.74 3.13
C ILE A 137 -1.60 14.89 2.13
N GLU A 138 -1.75 16.09 1.59
CA GLU A 138 -2.65 16.35 0.47
C GLU A 138 -2.17 15.67 -0.81
N PRO A 139 -3.08 15.01 -1.55
CA PRO A 139 -2.74 14.37 -2.81
C PRO A 139 -2.31 15.40 -3.85
N LYS A 140 -1.38 15.02 -4.73
CA LYS A 140 -0.90 15.89 -5.82
C LYS A 140 -1.93 16.08 -6.94
N SER A 141 -2.89 15.16 -7.07
CA SER A 141 -3.87 15.12 -8.16
C SER A 141 -5.25 14.73 -7.64
N SER A 142 -6.30 15.22 -8.30
CA SER A 142 -7.69 14.82 -8.05
C SER A 142 -7.93 13.33 -8.30
N ALA A 143 -7.11 12.68 -9.13
CA ALA A 143 -7.16 11.22 -9.31
C ALA A 143 -6.91 10.45 -8.00
N ASP A 144 -6.19 11.06 -7.06
CA ASP A 144 -5.90 10.50 -5.74
C ASP A 144 -6.76 11.13 -4.62
N ALA A 145 -7.82 11.86 -4.96
CA ALA A 145 -8.65 12.59 -3.99
C ALA A 145 -9.25 11.69 -2.89
N LYS A 146 -9.46 10.39 -3.16
CA LYS A 146 -9.96 9.41 -2.21
C LYS A 146 -8.88 8.78 -1.30
N TYR A 147 -7.61 9.01 -1.59
CA TYR A 147 -6.49 8.44 -0.84
C TYR A 147 -5.83 9.49 0.06
N ARG A 148 -5.31 9.07 1.21
CA ARG A 148 -4.44 9.90 2.04
C ARG A 148 -3.21 9.11 2.46
N MET A 149 -2.16 9.86 2.75
CA MET A 149 -1.01 9.40 3.50
C MET A 149 -0.87 10.30 4.71
N THR A 150 -0.65 9.72 5.89
CA THR A 150 -0.50 10.44 7.14
C THR A 150 0.73 9.94 7.89
N TYR A 151 1.32 10.83 8.67
CA TYR A 151 2.45 10.53 9.53
C TYR A 151 2.12 11.04 10.94
N SER A 152 2.36 10.22 11.96
CA SER A 152 2.37 10.70 13.34
C SER A 152 3.80 11.10 13.71
N LEU A 153 3.95 12.29 14.29
CA LEU A 153 5.22 12.86 14.71
C LEU A 153 5.21 13.00 16.23
N LYS A 154 6.23 12.47 16.89
CA LYS A 154 6.44 12.60 18.34
C LYS A 154 7.91 12.82 18.61
N ASN A 155 8.23 13.76 19.50
CA ASN A 155 9.61 14.12 19.83
C ASN A 155 10.47 14.42 18.58
N GLY A 156 9.89 15.05 17.56
CA GLY A 156 10.59 15.42 16.31
C GLY A 156 10.84 14.27 15.32
N ALA A 157 10.32 13.07 15.57
CA ALA A 157 10.51 11.89 14.71
C ALA A 157 9.19 11.23 14.30
N VAL A 158 9.18 10.62 13.11
CA VAL A 158 8.07 9.80 12.59
C VAL A 158 7.88 8.57 13.48
N GLN A 159 6.68 8.37 14.00
CA GLN A 159 6.31 7.20 14.81
C GLN A 159 5.51 6.18 14.00
N THR A 160 4.58 6.64 13.17
CA THR A 160 3.71 5.79 12.36
C THR A 160 3.52 6.41 10.99
N ILE A 161 3.41 5.56 9.97
CA ILE A 161 2.97 5.92 8.62
C ILE A 161 1.66 5.20 8.33
N VAL A 162 0.62 5.93 7.94
CA VAL A 162 -0.66 5.34 7.53
C VAL A 162 -0.97 5.79 6.11
N ALA A 163 -1.44 4.88 5.26
CA ALA A 163 -1.95 5.23 3.95
C ALA A 163 -3.20 4.41 3.62
N GLY A 164 -4.15 5.00 2.91
CA GLY A 164 -5.41 4.33 2.64
C GLY A 164 -6.48 5.21 2.03
N LEU A 165 -7.68 4.64 1.96
CA LEU A 165 -8.90 5.27 1.48
C LEU A 165 -9.56 6.10 2.58
N LEU A 166 -10.18 7.21 2.21
CA LEU A 166 -11.16 7.90 3.06
C LEU A 166 -12.47 7.09 3.13
N PRO A 167 -13.15 7.07 4.29
CA PRO A 167 -12.76 7.69 5.56
C PRO A 167 -11.78 6.87 6.41
N GLN A 168 -11.55 5.59 6.09
CA GLN A 168 -10.87 4.62 6.96
C GLN A 168 -9.44 5.01 7.35
N VAL A 169 -8.70 5.68 6.46
CA VAL A 169 -7.35 6.20 6.72
C VAL A 169 -7.29 7.17 7.90
N ALA A 170 -8.42 7.78 8.27
CA ALA A 170 -8.53 8.68 9.42
C ALA A 170 -8.95 7.97 10.73
N TYR A 171 -9.22 6.66 10.71
CA TYR A 171 -9.62 5.91 11.90
C TYR A 171 -8.41 5.70 12.82
N VAL A 172 -8.40 6.41 13.96
CA VAL A 172 -7.31 6.35 14.94
C VAL A 172 -7.19 4.99 15.60
N GLU A 173 -8.31 4.29 15.81
CA GLU A 173 -8.37 2.99 16.49
C GLU A 173 -8.27 1.79 15.53
N GLY A 174 -8.37 2.04 14.22
CA GLY A 174 -8.52 0.96 13.23
C GLY A 174 -9.87 0.26 13.36
N CYS A 175 -9.84 -1.04 13.63
CA CYS A 175 -11.04 -1.84 13.88
C CYS A 175 -11.25 -1.96 15.38
N SER A 176 -12.20 -1.20 15.93
CA SER A 176 -12.72 -1.31 17.29
C SER A 176 -14.14 -1.88 17.31
#